data_AF-A0A6N6Q6F2-F1
#
_entry.id   AF-A0A6N6Q6F2-F1
#
_cell.length_a   1.000
_cell.length_b   1.000
_cell.length_c   1.000
_cell.angle_alpha   90.00
_cell.angle_beta   90.00
_cell.angle_gamma   90.00
#
_symmetry.space_group_name_H-M   'P 1'
#
loop_
_entity.id
_entity.type
_entity.pdbx_description
1 polymer ?
#
loop_
_entity_poly.entity_id
_entity_poly.type
_entity_poly.pdbx_seq_one_letter_code
_entity_poly.pdbx_strand_id
1 'polypeptide(L)'
;MDFLKKHYEKLVLVIALAAVALAAFLLLREVDVVKEQLDQALKARTTKKGAAFEPLNLSTNEAALKRVNSPVKFVFDGEHNTFNPGTWDKTADGFRRKSSKGGLGGLNVTRVIPLNLIVSYVGVASVAETPRYQFSFTREYEKLANKRRAVIASLSVGTKNDVLFLRDIKGPKEEPTELICELIESGERFVLSKERDFRKPLGYAVDLRHENKDFPAKRVDDSVTLSGVTYKIVAIGKDELVVSAPNQVRTTIPAVMPQQ
;
A
#
# COMPACT_ATOMS: atom_id res chain seq x y z
N MET A 1 61.87 -55.76 -78.84
CA MET A 1 62.61 -54.52 -78.49
C MET A 1 62.19 -53.31 -79.33
N ASP A 2 61.59 -53.48 -80.52
CA ASP A 2 61.24 -52.33 -81.38
C ASP A 2 60.00 -51.53 -80.96
N PHE A 3 59.00 -52.16 -80.33
CA PHE A 3 57.76 -51.47 -79.97
C PHE A 3 57.99 -50.41 -78.86
N LEU A 4 58.84 -50.75 -77.89
CA LEU A 4 59.25 -49.85 -76.81
C LEU A 4 60.00 -48.61 -77.34
N LYS A 5 60.81 -48.75 -78.40
CA LYS A 5 61.52 -47.62 -79.01
C LYS A 5 60.61 -46.70 -79.82
N LYS A 6 59.61 -47.24 -80.53
CA LYS A 6 58.68 -46.42 -81.35
C LYS A 6 57.60 -45.70 -80.55
N HIS A 7 57.27 -46.17 -79.34
CA HIS A 7 56.21 -45.58 -78.50
C HIS A 7 56.69 -45.11 -77.12
N TYR A 8 58.01 -44.93 -76.95
CA TYR A 8 58.61 -44.46 -75.70
C TYR A 8 58.00 -43.14 -75.21
N GLU A 9 57.80 -42.17 -76.10
CA GLU A 9 57.19 -40.87 -75.77
C GLU A 9 55.78 -41.00 -75.16
N LYS A 10 54.95 -41.90 -75.71
CA LYS A 10 53.60 -42.16 -75.19
C LYS A 10 53.66 -42.85 -73.82
N LEU A 11 54.60 -43.77 -73.60
CA LEU A 11 54.77 -44.43 -72.30
C LEU A 11 55.23 -43.45 -71.22
N VAL A 12 56.19 -42.57 -71.53
CA VAL A 12 56.65 -41.52 -70.61
C VAL A 12 55.49 -40.57 -70.28
N LEU A 13 54.68 -40.20 -71.26
CA LEU A 13 53.54 -39.31 -71.05
C LEU A 13 52.46 -39.94 -70.16
N VAL A 14 52.17 -41.23 -70.33
CA VAL A 14 51.22 -41.96 -69.45
C VAL A 14 51.74 -42.04 -68.02
N ILE A 15 53.03 -42.30 -67.81
CA ILE A 15 53.63 -42.34 -66.47
C ILE A 15 53.59 -40.96 -65.82
N ALA A 16 53.92 -39.89 -66.57
CA ALA A 16 53.84 -38.52 -66.08
C ALA A 16 52.41 -38.14 -65.68
N LEU A 17 51.42 -38.51 -66.50
CA LEU A 17 50.01 -38.23 -66.23
C LEU A 17 49.49 -39.03 -65.01
N ALA A 18 49.93 -40.28 -64.86
CA ALA A 18 49.62 -41.09 -63.68
C ALA A 18 50.25 -40.51 -62.40
N ALA A 19 51.48 -39.98 -62.48
CA ALA A 19 52.13 -39.33 -61.34
C ALA A 19 51.39 -38.04 -60.91
N VAL A 20 50.92 -37.24 -61.87
CA VAL A 20 50.11 -36.04 -61.58
C VAL A 20 48.75 -36.43 -60.96
N ALA A 21 48.09 -37.46 -61.49
CA ALA A 21 46.83 -37.96 -60.92
C ALA A 21 47.01 -38.46 -59.48
N LEU A 22 48.10 -39.18 -59.21
CA LEU A 22 48.46 -39.62 -57.86
C LEU A 22 48.70 -38.43 -56.92
N ALA A 23 49.45 -37.42 -57.36
CA ALA A 23 49.71 -36.22 -56.57
C ALA A 23 48.42 -35.45 -56.25
N ALA A 24 47.52 -35.29 -57.24
CA ALA A 24 46.23 -34.64 -57.02
C ALA A 24 45.35 -35.42 -56.02
N PHE A 25 45.37 -36.75 -56.07
CA PHE A 25 44.66 -37.60 -55.12
C PHE A 25 45.22 -37.47 -53.69
N LEU A 26 46.55 -37.46 -53.54
CA LEU A 26 47.20 -37.25 -52.24
C LEU A 26 46.88 -35.87 -51.66
N LEU A 27 46.90 -34.82 -52.49
CA LEU A 27 46.53 -33.47 -52.06
C LEU A 27 45.07 -33.38 -51.59
N LEU A 28 44.12 -34.03 -52.30
CA LEU A 28 42.74 -34.06 -51.85
C LEU A 28 42.61 -34.65 -50.44
N ARG A 29 43.36 -35.72 -50.15
CA ARG A 29 43.34 -36.38 -48.85
C ARG A 29 43.95 -35.52 -47.74
N GLU A 30 45.02 -34.77 -48.03
CA GLU A 30 45.63 -33.87 -47.03
C GLU A 30 44.76 -32.66 -46.72
N VAL A 31 43.99 -32.15 -47.69
CA VAL A 31 43.09 -31.01 -47.49
C VAL A 31 42.05 -31.29 -46.40
N ASP A 32 41.50 -32.51 -46.35
CA ASP A 32 40.50 -32.86 -45.33
C ASP A 32 41.12 -32.93 -43.93
N VAL A 33 42.34 -33.46 -43.80
CA VAL A 33 43.08 -33.49 -42.53
C VAL A 33 43.38 -32.08 -42.03
N VAL A 34 43.82 -31.18 -42.92
CA VAL A 34 44.12 -29.79 -42.57
C VAL A 34 42.87 -29.04 -42.13
N LYS A 35 41.73 -29.26 -42.81
CA LYS A 35 40.44 -28.69 -42.41
C LYS A 35 40.03 -29.13 -41.01
N GLU A 36 40.14 -30.43 -40.71
CA GLU A 36 39.82 -30.93 -39.36
C GLU A 36 40.74 -30.34 -38.29
N GLN A 37 42.04 -30.21 -38.57
CA GLN A 37 42.99 -29.59 -37.64
C GLN A 37 42.68 -28.11 -37.41
N LEU A 38 42.32 -27.36 -38.46
CA LEU A 38 41.92 -25.95 -38.34
C LEU A 38 40.63 -25.81 -37.53
N ASP A 39 39.63 -26.67 -37.77
CA ASP A 39 38.38 -26.67 -37.02
C ASP A 39 38.60 -27.00 -35.54
N GLN A 40 39.49 -27.96 -35.24
CA GLN A 40 39.87 -28.28 -33.87
C GLN A 40 40.62 -27.13 -33.20
N ALA A 41 41.56 -26.48 -33.91
CA ALA A 41 42.30 -25.32 -33.39
C ALA A 41 41.37 -24.10 -33.17
N LEU A 42 40.41 -23.86 -34.06
CA LEU A 42 39.39 -22.83 -33.91
C LEU A 42 38.48 -23.12 -32.72
N LYS A 43 38.00 -24.35 -32.57
CA LYS A 43 37.23 -24.78 -31.40
C LYS A 43 38.02 -24.59 -30.11
N ALA A 44 39.29 -24.96 -30.07
CA ALA A 44 40.15 -24.80 -28.89
C ALA A 44 40.37 -23.32 -28.52
N ARG A 45 40.50 -22.41 -29.50
CA ARG A 45 40.62 -20.97 -29.26
C ARG A 45 39.30 -20.32 -28.84
N THR A 46 38.17 -20.77 -29.39
CA THR A 46 36.84 -20.21 -29.12
C THR A 46 36.18 -20.75 -27.85
N THR A 47 36.61 -21.91 -27.34
CA THR A 47 36.08 -22.53 -26.10
C THR A 47 36.83 -22.15 -24.83
N LYS A 48 37.75 -21.18 -24.84
CA LYS A 48 38.15 -20.49 -23.61
C LYS A 48 36.98 -19.65 -23.11
N LYS A 49 36.02 -20.33 -22.50
CA LYS A 49 34.94 -19.74 -21.72
C LYS A 49 35.64 -18.99 -20.60
N GLY A 50 35.77 -17.67 -20.74
CA GLY A 50 36.34 -16.81 -19.72
C GLY A 50 35.69 -17.14 -18.37
N ALA A 51 36.49 -17.10 -17.30
CA ALA A 51 35.99 -17.37 -15.95
C ALA A 51 34.67 -16.62 -15.78
N ALA A 52 33.62 -17.36 -15.40
CA ALA A 52 32.31 -16.76 -15.20
C ALA A 52 32.47 -15.62 -14.19
N PHE A 53 32.13 -14.40 -14.59
CA PHE A 53 32.22 -13.26 -13.68
C PHE A 53 31.39 -13.55 -12.45
N GLU A 54 31.97 -13.36 -11.27
CA GLU A 54 31.22 -13.47 -10.03
C GLU A 54 30.04 -12.49 -10.09
N PRO A 55 28.84 -12.91 -9.66
CA PRO A 55 27.67 -12.06 -9.73
C PRO A 55 27.92 -10.79 -8.91
N LEU A 56 27.61 -9.63 -9.51
CA LEU A 56 27.78 -8.34 -8.87
C LEU A 56 26.99 -8.31 -7.56
N ASN A 57 27.68 -8.08 -6.43
CA ASN A 57 27.03 -8.05 -5.13
C ASN A 57 26.23 -6.75 -4.97
N LEU A 58 24.92 -6.83 -5.18
CA LEU A 58 23.99 -5.71 -5.07
C LEU A 58 23.38 -5.54 -3.67
N SER A 59 23.80 -6.33 -2.68
CA SER A 59 23.20 -6.32 -1.33
C SER A 59 23.17 -4.94 -0.67
N THR A 60 24.21 -4.13 -0.88
CA THR A 60 24.28 -2.76 -0.36
C THR A 60 23.26 -1.83 -1.02
N ASN A 61 23.04 -1.97 -2.33
CA ASN A 61 22.08 -1.17 -3.09
C ASN A 61 20.65 -1.55 -2.71
N GLU A 62 20.39 -2.85 -2.54
CA GLU A 62 19.10 -3.35 -2.05
C GLU A 62 18.82 -2.87 -0.62
N ALA A 63 19.82 -2.84 0.26
CA ALA A 63 19.69 -2.31 1.61
C ALA A 63 19.40 -0.79 1.60
N ALA A 64 20.04 -0.03 0.70
CA ALA A 64 19.78 1.40 0.52
C ALA A 64 18.35 1.66 0.01
N LEU A 65 17.89 0.90 -0.99
CA LEU A 65 16.51 0.98 -1.50
C LEU A 65 15.49 0.63 -0.43
N LYS A 66 15.73 -0.41 0.38
CA LYS A 66 14.88 -0.77 1.51
C LYS A 66 14.78 0.37 2.54
N ARG A 67 15.88 1.07 2.81
CA ARG A 67 15.88 2.21 3.75
C ARG A 67 15.11 3.41 3.20
N VAL A 68 15.23 3.72 1.91
CA VAL A 68 14.49 4.81 1.27
C VAL A 68 12.99 4.52 1.20
N ASN A 69 12.61 3.27 0.93
CA ASN A 69 11.21 2.85 0.84
C ASN A 69 10.57 2.60 2.21
N SER A 70 11.35 2.61 3.30
CA SER A 70 10.80 2.47 4.65
C SER A 70 10.56 3.86 5.26
N PRO A 71 9.33 4.18 5.71
CA PRO A 71 9.09 5.44 6.40
C PRO A 71 9.92 5.50 7.68
N VAL A 72 10.89 6.42 7.73
CA VAL A 72 11.69 6.66 8.93
C VAL A 72 10.81 7.39 9.95
N LYS A 73 10.45 6.69 11.03
CA LYS A 73 9.80 7.30 12.20
C LYS A 73 10.86 8.05 13.00
N PHE A 74 10.96 9.36 12.79
CA PHE A 74 11.76 10.21 13.65
C PHE A 74 11.04 10.41 15.00
N VAL A 75 11.72 10.04 16.07
CA VAL A 75 11.24 10.25 17.44
C VAL A 75 11.85 11.57 17.92
N PHE A 76 11.11 12.67 17.75
CA PHE A 76 11.51 14.01 18.23
C PHE A 76 11.14 14.26 19.69
N ASP A 77 10.65 13.24 20.39
CA ASP A 77 10.20 13.27 21.77
C ASP A 77 10.97 12.22 22.58
N GLY A 78 11.45 12.54 23.78
CA GLY A 78 12.30 11.64 24.55
C GLY A 78 13.06 12.34 25.67
N GLU A 79 14.01 11.65 26.32
CA GLU A 79 14.77 12.18 27.45
C GLU A 79 15.49 13.49 27.13
N HIS A 80 15.88 13.66 25.85
CA HIS A 80 16.47 14.89 25.33
C HIS A 80 15.44 15.66 24.49
N ASN A 81 14.48 16.26 25.20
CA ASN A 81 13.37 17.06 24.70
C ASN A 81 13.79 18.33 23.95
N THR A 82 14.35 18.19 22.74
CA THR A 82 14.89 19.32 21.97
C THR A 82 13.82 20.17 21.27
N PHE A 83 12.59 19.65 21.07
CA PHE A 83 11.59 20.34 20.23
C PHE A 83 10.15 20.42 20.77
N ASN A 84 9.84 19.92 21.97
CA ASN A 84 8.46 19.96 22.49
C ASN A 84 8.22 21.14 23.46
N PRO A 85 7.26 22.06 23.24
CA PRO A 85 6.92 23.09 24.23
C PRO A 85 6.10 22.51 25.39
N GLY A 86 6.77 22.06 26.45
CA GLY A 86 6.14 21.57 27.69
C GLY A 86 6.16 22.59 28.83
N THR A 87 5.31 22.40 29.84
CA THR A 87 5.29 23.23 31.07
C THR A 87 6.45 22.89 32.00
N TRP A 88 6.97 23.91 32.67
CA TRP A 88 8.01 23.77 33.69
C TRP A 88 7.38 23.68 35.08
N ASP A 89 7.62 22.57 35.78
CA ASP A 89 7.11 22.36 37.13
C ASP A 89 8.19 22.71 38.16
N LYS A 90 7.78 23.35 39.25
CA LYS A 90 8.65 23.60 40.40
C LYS A 90 8.78 22.31 41.20
N THR A 91 9.98 21.75 41.29
CA THR A 91 10.26 20.65 42.21
C THR A 91 10.41 21.19 43.64
N ALA A 92 10.22 20.33 44.66
CA ALA A 92 10.38 20.67 46.08
C ALA A 92 11.73 21.34 46.40
N ASP A 93 12.77 21.04 45.61
CA ASP A 93 14.11 21.64 45.72
C ASP A 93 14.20 23.09 45.21
N GLY A 94 13.09 23.70 44.78
CA GLY A 94 13.05 25.06 44.21
C GLY A 94 13.48 25.16 42.74
N PHE A 95 14.09 24.12 42.18
CA PHE A 95 14.45 24.05 40.76
C PHE A 95 13.21 23.80 39.88
N ARG A 96 13.17 24.48 38.73
CA ARG A 96 12.16 24.22 37.70
C ARG A 96 12.68 23.11 36.79
N ARG A 97 11.97 21.99 36.74
CA ARG A 97 12.24 20.89 35.81
C ARG A 97 11.04 20.78 34.89
N LYS A 98 11.28 20.50 33.61
CA LYS A 98 10.20 20.25 32.67
C LYS A 98 9.50 18.97 33.12
N SER A 99 8.19 19.02 33.38
CA SER A 99 7.52 17.81 33.84
C SER A 99 7.36 16.83 32.70
N SER A 100 7.74 15.58 32.95
CA SER A 100 7.58 14.50 31.98
C SER A 100 6.10 14.15 31.72
N LYS A 101 5.20 14.58 32.62
CA LYS A 101 3.76 14.29 32.56
C LYS A 101 2.85 15.53 32.56
N GLY A 102 3.39 16.74 32.56
CA GLY A 102 2.56 17.95 32.56
C GLY A 102 2.04 18.33 31.18
N GLY A 103 0.84 18.91 31.13
CA GLY A 103 0.24 19.40 29.89
C GLY A 103 0.06 18.30 28.84
N LEU A 104 0.57 18.52 27.64
CA LEU A 104 0.41 17.55 26.55
C LEU A 104 1.26 16.28 26.74
N GLY A 105 2.36 16.34 27.50
CA GLY A 105 3.25 15.19 27.72
C GLY A 105 2.61 14.08 28.57
N GLY A 106 1.61 14.41 29.40
CA GLY A 106 0.84 13.43 30.16
C GLY A 106 -0.49 13.03 29.53
N LEU A 107 -0.82 13.57 28.35
CA LEU A 107 -2.10 13.31 27.69
C LEU A 107 -1.99 12.02 26.88
N ASN A 108 -2.75 11.00 27.28
CA ASN A 108 -2.79 9.72 26.59
C ASN A 108 -4.14 9.51 25.90
N VAL A 109 -4.10 9.02 24.66
CA VAL A 109 -5.30 8.53 23.97
C VAL A 109 -5.59 7.12 24.46
N THR A 110 -6.75 6.91 25.09
CA THR A 110 -7.13 5.59 25.62
C THR A 110 -7.92 4.79 24.60
N ARG A 111 -8.75 5.44 23.80
CA ARG A 111 -9.57 4.80 22.76
C ARG A 111 -9.86 5.78 21.63
N VAL A 112 -9.75 5.28 20.39
CA VAL A 112 -10.23 5.97 19.19
C VAL A 112 -11.57 5.36 18.78
N ILE A 113 -12.60 6.19 18.65
CA ILE A 113 -13.97 5.80 18.34
C ILE A 113 -14.29 6.25 16.91
N PRO A 114 -14.51 5.33 15.94
CA PRO A 114 -14.93 5.71 14.60
C PRO A 114 -16.35 6.29 14.64
N LEU A 115 -16.55 7.44 14.01
CA LEU A 115 -17.84 8.09 13.82
C LEU A 115 -18.38 7.73 12.44
N ASN A 116 -19.40 6.88 12.41
CA ASN A 116 -19.89 6.27 11.19
C ASN A 116 -21.08 7.01 10.59
N LEU A 117 -21.17 6.96 9.26
CA LEU A 117 -22.44 6.94 8.57
C LEU A 117 -22.96 5.51 8.62
N ILE A 118 -24.14 5.32 9.22
CA ILE A 118 -24.83 4.03 9.28
C ILE A 118 -26.11 4.15 8.46
N VAL A 119 -26.26 3.26 7.48
CA VAL A 119 -27.48 3.13 6.68
C VAL A 119 -28.02 1.73 6.87
N SER A 120 -29.24 1.64 7.39
CA SER A 120 -29.91 0.37 7.68
C SER A 120 -31.23 0.27 6.92
N TYR A 121 -31.55 -0.91 6.41
CA TYR A 121 -32.86 -1.18 5.84
C TYR A 121 -33.86 -1.50 6.96
N VAL A 122 -34.99 -0.79 6.99
CA VAL A 122 -36.00 -0.95 8.04
C VAL A 122 -37.13 -1.88 7.57
N GLY A 123 -37.62 -1.68 6.34
CA GLY A 123 -38.75 -2.44 5.82
C GLY A 123 -39.44 -1.78 4.64
N VAL A 124 -40.58 -2.33 4.22
CA VAL A 124 -41.41 -1.77 3.15
C VAL A 124 -42.43 -0.80 3.75
N ALA A 125 -42.42 0.46 3.31
CA ALA A 125 -43.38 1.49 3.72
C ALA A 125 -44.75 1.32 3.06
N SER A 126 -44.77 0.96 1.77
CA SER A 126 -46.01 0.82 1.00
C SER A 126 -45.86 -0.23 -0.09
N VAL A 127 -46.85 -1.13 -0.16
CA VAL A 127 -46.99 -2.12 -1.23
C VAL A 127 -48.00 -1.58 -2.24
N ALA A 128 -47.55 -0.64 -3.08
CA ALA A 128 -48.31 -0.12 -4.20
C ALA A 128 -47.61 -0.52 -5.51
N GLU A 129 -48.15 -0.12 -6.66
CA GLU A 129 -47.54 -0.37 -7.98
C GLU A 129 -46.05 0.02 -8.02
N THR A 130 -45.70 1.13 -7.35
CA THR A 130 -44.33 1.54 -7.00
C THR A 130 -44.08 1.37 -5.50
N PRO A 131 -43.46 0.27 -5.05
CA PRO A 131 -43.19 0.08 -3.63
C PRO A 131 -42.20 1.13 -3.10
N ARG A 132 -42.37 1.47 -1.81
CA ARG A 132 -41.45 2.36 -1.08
C ARG A 132 -40.77 1.58 0.01
N TYR A 133 -39.46 1.76 0.14
CA TYR A 133 -38.60 1.09 1.10
C TYR A 133 -38.08 2.10 2.11
N GLN A 134 -38.15 1.76 3.39
CA GLN A 134 -37.70 2.59 4.50
C GLN A 134 -36.25 2.29 4.84
N PHE A 135 -35.50 3.36 5.01
CA PHE A 135 -34.10 3.33 5.42
C PHE A 135 -33.92 4.21 6.64
N SER A 136 -33.10 3.76 7.58
CA SER A 136 -32.64 4.51 8.73
C SER A 136 -31.24 5.07 8.44
N PHE A 137 -31.06 6.37 8.66
CA PHE A 137 -29.80 7.07 8.48
C PHE A 137 -29.31 7.62 9.82
N THR A 138 -28.18 7.12 10.30
CA THR A 138 -27.50 7.63 11.50
C THR A 138 -26.18 8.27 11.11
N ARG A 139 -25.99 9.55 11.49
CA ARG A 139 -24.80 10.35 11.16
C ARG A 139 -24.00 10.66 12.42
N GLU A 140 -23.21 9.72 12.90
CA GLU A 140 -22.49 9.87 14.19
C GLU A 140 -21.42 10.99 14.16
N TYR A 141 -20.96 11.33 12.96
CA TYR A 141 -19.94 12.35 12.67
C TYR A 141 -20.47 13.79 12.74
N GLU A 142 -21.79 13.99 12.82
CA GLU A 142 -22.39 15.32 12.89
C GLU A 142 -21.95 16.10 14.13
N LYS A 143 -21.74 17.41 13.97
CA LYS A 143 -21.29 18.28 15.09
C LYS A 143 -22.38 18.43 16.15
N LEU A 144 -23.64 18.55 15.72
CA LEU A 144 -24.78 18.74 16.60
C LEU A 144 -25.38 17.40 17.02
N ALA A 145 -25.57 17.19 18.33
CA ALA A 145 -26.10 15.93 18.88
C ALA A 145 -27.48 15.55 18.30
N ASN A 146 -28.36 16.53 18.05
CA ASN A 146 -29.68 16.28 17.49
C ASN A 146 -29.64 15.73 16.06
N LYS A 147 -28.62 16.08 15.27
CA LYS A 147 -28.44 15.59 13.89
C LYS A 147 -27.85 14.18 13.81
N ARG A 148 -27.38 13.64 14.94
CA ARG A 148 -26.83 12.28 15.03
C ARG A 148 -27.92 11.20 15.16
N ARG A 149 -29.14 11.59 15.54
CA ARG A 149 -30.26 10.65 15.70
C ARG A 149 -30.62 10.00 14.37
N ALA A 150 -31.07 8.76 14.44
CA ALA A 150 -31.56 8.04 13.28
C ALA A 150 -32.74 8.80 12.64
N VAL A 151 -32.64 9.07 11.34
CA VAL A 151 -33.73 9.65 10.53
C VAL A 151 -34.22 8.59 9.57
N ILE A 152 -35.54 8.39 9.50
CA ILE A 152 -36.15 7.45 8.57
C ILE A 152 -36.54 8.19 7.30
N ALA A 153 -36.16 7.66 6.15
CA ALA A 153 -36.64 8.12 4.85
C ALA A 153 -37.14 6.95 4.01
N SER A 154 -38.13 7.21 3.17
CA SER A 154 -38.70 6.22 2.25
C SER A 154 -38.29 6.52 0.81
N LEU A 155 -37.80 5.52 0.08
CA LEU A 155 -37.39 5.64 -1.32
C LEU A 155 -38.03 4.56 -2.19
N SER A 156 -38.30 4.90 -3.45
CA SER A 156 -38.65 3.94 -4.51
C SER A 156 -37.43 3.67 -5.38
N VAL A 157 -37.43 2.54 -6.10
CA VAL A 157 -36.36 2.20 -7.04
C VAL A 157 -36.21 3.31 -8.09
N GLY A 158 -34.98 3.74 -8.34
CA GLY A 158 -34.69 4.86 -9.25
C GLY A 158 -34.86 6.25 -8.64
N THR A 159 -35.07 6.37 -7.32
CA THR A 159 -35.16 7.66 -6.61
C THR A 159 -34.03 7.85 -5.58
N LYS A 160 -33.66 9.13 -5.33
CA LYS A 160 -32.61 9.53 -4.36
C LYS A 160 -33.15 10.42 -3.25
N ASN A 161 -32.49 10.39 -2.11
CA ASN A 161 -32.57 11.46 -1.09
C ASN A 161 -31.25 12.26 -1.06
N ASP A 162 -30.87 12.83 0.09
CA ASP A 162 -29.63 13.60 0.24
C ASP A 162 -28.37 12.73 0.48
N VAL A 163 -28.53 11.44 0.81
CA VAL A 163 -27.43 10.53 1.21
C VAL A 163 -27.26 9.37 0.23
N LEU A 164 -28.38 8.84 -0.23
CA LEU A 164 -28.52 7.54 -0.87
C LEU A 164 -29.33 7.68 -2.16
N PHE A 165 -28.88 6.98 -3.18
CA PHE A 165 -29.67 6.62 -4.34
C PHE A 165 -30.00 5.13 -4.34
N LEU A 166 -31.29 4.79 -4.42
CA LEU A 166 -31.74 3.40 -4.53
C LEU A 166 -31.74 3.01 -6.01
N ARG A 167 -30.73 2.24 -6.41
CA ARG A 167 -30.51 1.85 -7.82
C ARG A 167 -31.42 0.71 -8.23
N ASP A 168 -31.42 -0.36 -7.44
CA ASP A 168 -32.09 -1.59 -7.80
C ASP A 168 -32.39 -2.45 -6.56
N ILE A 169 -33.27 -3.42 -6.71
CA ILE A 169 -33.69 -4.35 -5.66
C ILE A 169 -33.74 -5.76 -6.22
N LYS A 170 -33.27 -6.72 -5.45
CA LYS A 170 -33.43 -8.15 -5.73
C LYS A 170 -34.41 -8.79 -4.76
N GLY A 171 -35.15 -9.76 -5.29
CA GLY A 171 -36.13 -10.54 -4.54
C GLY A 171 -37.56 -9.99 -4.66
N PRO A 172 -38.49 -10.56 -3.89
CA PRO A 172 -39.88 -10.12 -3.86
C PRO A 172 -40.02 -8.65 -3.46
N LYS A 173 -40.98 -7.94 -4.08
CA LYS A 173 -41.21 -6.51 -3.77
C LYS A 173 -41.61 -6.27 -2.31
N GLU A 174 -42.33 -7.23 -1.72
CA GLU A 174 -42.83 -7.18 -0.34
C GLU A 174 -41.75 -7.54 0.69
N GLU A 175 -40.77 -8.36 0.28
CA GLU A 175 -39.66 -8.80 1.13
C GLU A 175 -38.37 -8.87 0.31
N PRO A 176 -37.72 -7.72 0.06
CA PRO A 176 -36.51 -7.66 -0.74
C PRO A 176 -35.35 -8.36 -0.01
N THR A 177 -34.61 -9.18 -0.74
CA THR A 177 -33.44 -9.89 -0.21
C THR A 177 -32.22 -8.97 -0.18
N GLU A 178 -32.04 -8.17 -1.24
CA GLU A 178 -30.92 -7.25 -1.39
C GLU A 178 -31.40 -5.93 -1.98
N LEU A 179 -30.96 -4.82 -1.39
CA LEU A 179 -31.17 -3.48 -1.93
C LEU A 179 -29.83 -2.92 -2.39
N ILE A 180 -29.72 -2.63 -3.68
CA ILE A 180 -28.51 -2.06 -4.29
C ILE A 180 -28.60 -0.55 -4.21
N CYS A 181 -27.67 0.00 -3.45
CA CYS A 181 -27.64 1.37 -3.02
C CYS A 181 -26.36 2.06 -3.50
N GLU A 182 -26.43 3.37 -3.74
CA GLU A 182 -25.27 4.18 -4.11
C GLU A 182 -25.21 5.43 -3.23
N LEU A 183 -24.06 5.70 -2.62
CA LEU A 183 -23.83 6.95 -1.89
C LEU A 183 -23.76 8.10 -2.88
N ILE A 184 -24.49 9.17 -2.63
CA ILE A 184 -24.54 10.33 -3.54
C ILE A 184 -23.23 11.10 -3.54
N GLU A 185 -22.59 11.22 -2.37
CA GLU A 185 -21.37 12.01 -2.21
C GLU A 185 -20.15 11.36 -2.89
N SER A 186 -20.01 10.03 -2.77
CA SER A 186 -18.83 9.31 -3.28
C SER A 186 -19.10 8.45 -4.51
N GLY A 187 -20.36 8.23 -4.90
CA GLY A 187 -20.74 7.28 -5.95
C GLY A 187 -20.49 5.81 -5.58
N GLU A 188 -20.20 5.52 -4.30
CA GLU A 188 -19.87 4.18 -3.84
C GLU A 188 -21.12 3.31 -3.80
N ARG A 189 -21.07 2.15 -4.45
CA ARG A 189 -22.16 1.18 -4.45
C ARG A 189 -22.01 0.17 -3.33
N PHE A 190 -23.11 -0.11 -2.65
CA PHE A 190 -23.17 -1.07 -1.56
C PHE A 190 -24.52 -1.79 -1.56
N VAL A 191 -24.56 -2.93 -0.88
CA VAL A 191 -25.76 -3.76 -0.77
C VAL A 191 -26.24 -3.74 0.68
N LEU A 192 -27.52 -3.45 0.86
CA LEU A 192 -28.22 -3.57 2.14
C LEU A 192 -29.10 -4.81 2.14
N SER A 193 -29.26 -5.40 3.32
CA SER A 193 -30.29 -6.41 3.60
C SER A 193 -30.86 -6.16 4.99
N LYS A 194 -31.85 -6.95 5.40
CA LYS A 194 -32.43 -6.88 6.76
C LYS A 194 -31.42 -7.18 7.88
N GLU A 195 -30.36 -7.92 7.55
CA GLU A 195 -29.31 -8.33 8.50
C GLU A 195 -28.02 -7.53 8.32
N ARG A 196 -27.86 -6.84 7.19
CA ARG A 196 -26.62 -6.17 6.81
C ARG A 196 -26.84 -4.68 6.58
N ASP A 197 -26.34 -3.93 7.55
CA ASP A 197 -26.22 -2.48 7.45
C ASP A 197 -24.93 -2.07 6.73
N PHE A 198 -24.97 -0.88 6.14
CA PHE A 198 -23.79 -0.20 5.63
C PHE A 198 -23.21 0.71 6.71
N ARG A 199 -21.88 0.62 6.93
CA ARG A 199 -21.15 1.45 7.89
C ARG A 199 -19.89 1.99 7.25
N LYS A 200 -19.75 3.31 7.25
CA LYS A 200 -18.55 3.99 6.75
C LYS A 200 -18.05 5.02 7.77
N PRO A 201 -16.80 4.90 8.26
CA PRO A 201 -16.22 5.91 9.13
C PRO A 201 -15.97 7.20 8.34
N LEU A 202 -16.57 8.31 8.76
CA LEU A 202 -16.38 9.65 8.17
C LEU A 202 -15.66 10.61 9.13
N GLY A 203 -15.35 10.16 10.34
CA GLY A 203 -14.55 10.89 11.30
C GLY A 203 -14.22 10.04 12.50
N TYR A 204 -13.57 10.64 13.48
CA TYR A 204 -13.15 9.96 14.71
C TYR A 204 -13.43 10.84 15.93
N ALA A 205 -13.74 10.20 17.04
CA ALA A 205 -13.72 10.77 18.37
C ALA A 205 -12.66 10.04 19.21
N VAL A 206 -12.25 10.64 20.32
CA VAL A 206 -11.23 10.07 21.21
C VAL A 206 -11.67 10.14 22.65
N ASP A 207 -11.32 9.10 23.39
CA ASP A 207 -11.25 9.15 24.84
C ASP A 207 -9.81 9.47 25.22
N LEU A 208 -9.65 10.47 26.09
CA LEU A 208 -8.35 10.93 26.56
C LEU A 208 -8.25 10.78 28.07
N ARG A 209 -7.03 10.57 28.57
CA ARG A 209 -6.74 10.55 30.00
C ARG A 209 -5.50 11.37 30.32
N HIS A 210 -5.57 12.19 31.36
CA HIS A 210 -4.45 13.00 31.87
C HIS A 210 -4.54 13.13 33.39
N GLU A 211 -3.47 12.77 34.12
CA GLU A 211 -3.36 12.93 35.58
C GLU A 211 -4.62 12.48 36.37
N ASN A 212 -5.15 11.31 36.03
CA ASN A 212 -6.39 10.71 36.59
C ASN A 212 -7.72 11.36 36.20
N LYS A 213 -7.71 12.32 35.28
CA LYS A 213 -8.92 12.87 34.68
C LYS A 213 -9.17 12.25 33.31
N ASP A 214 -10.39 11.74 33.13
CA ASP A 214 -10.85 11.21 31.86
C ASP A 214 -11.65 12.27 31.08
N PHE A 215 -11.44 12.30 29.77
CA PHE A 215 -12.15 13.15 28.82
C PHE A 215 -12.76 12.26 27.74
N PRO A 216 -13.99 11.76 27.94
CA PRO A 216 -14.60 10.83 27.02
C PRO A 216 -15.18 11.53 25.78
N ALA A 217 -15.21 10.80 24.67
CA ALA A 217 -15.89 11.11 23.42
C ALA A 217 -15.61 12.51 22.86
N LYS A 218 -14.37 12.99 23.03
CA LYS A 218 -13.91 14.28 22.50
C LYS A 218 -13.84 14.24 20.99
N ARG A 219 -14.30 15.31 20.35
CA ARG A 219 -14.36 15.47 18.90
C ARG A 219 -13.45 16.61 18.43
N VAL A 220 -13.28 16.69 17.11
CA VAL A 220 -12.67 17.86 16.47
C VAL A 220 -13.43 19.13 16.90
N ASP A 221 -12.68 20.20 17.13
CA ASP A 221 -13.09 21.49 17.70
C ASP A 221 -13.36 21.51 19.21
N ASP A 222 -13.41 20.37 19.91
CA ASP A 222 -13.54 20.36 21.36
C ASP A 222 -12.27 20.90 22.03
N SER A 223 -12.47 21.48 23.22
CA SER A 223 -11.38 21.93 24.07
C SER A 223 -11.13 20.99 25.24
N VAL A 224 -9.86 20.89 25.64
CA VAL A 224 -9.37 20.11 26.78
C VAL A 224 -8.46 21.00 27.60
N THR A 225 -8.77 21.17 28.88
CA THR A 225 -7.96 21.97 29.80
C THR A 225 -7.04 21.04 30.60
N LEU A 226 -5.74 21.22 30.44
CA LEU A 226 -4.68 20.43 31.08
C LEU A 226 -3.73 21.38 31.81
N SER A 227 -3.50 21.12 33.10
CA SER A 227 -2.56 21.91 33.93
C SER A 227 -2.78 23.44 33.81
N GLY A 228 -4.04 23.89 33.71
CA GLY A 228 -4.42 25.30 33.60
C GLY A 228 -4.35 25.90 32.19
N VAL A 229 -3.95 25.14 31.17
CA VAL A 229 -3.90 25.56 29.77
C VAL A 229 -5.00 24.86 28.98
N THR A 230 -5.77 25.62 28.20
CA THR A 230 -6.81 25.08 27.33
C THR A 230 -6.27 24.81 25.92
N TYR A 231 -6.30 23.56 25.52
CA TYR A 231 -5.92 23.10 24.19
C TYR A 231 -7.16 22.82 23.36
N LYS A 232 -7.10 23.08 22.06
CA LYS A 232 -8.17 22.78 21.10
C LYS A 232 -7.79 21.55 20.28
N ILE A 233 -8.70 20.60 20.11
CA ILE A 233 -8.53 19.46 19.21
C ILE A 233 -8.76 19.94 17.78
N VAL A 234 -7.73 19.80 16.94
CA VAL A 234 -7.75 20.27 15.54
C VAL A 234 -8.06 19.12 14.58
N ALA A 235 -7.51 17.94 14.83
CA ALA A 235 -7.74 16.78 14.00
C ALA A 235 -7.68 15.50 14.84
N ILE A 236 -8.46 14.51 14.42
CA ILE A 236 -8.44 13.17 14.98
C ILE A 236 -8.36 12.21 13.79
N GLY A 237 -7.26 11.48 13.69
CA GLY A 237 -7.07 10.39 12.76
C GLY A 237 -7.32 9.04 13.41
N LYS A 238 -7.10 7.97 12.65
CA LYS A 238 -7.17 6.60 13.16
C LYS A 238 -6.11 6.32 14.22
N ASP A 239 -4.89 6.81 13.99
CA ASP A 239 -3.70 6.48 14.79
C ASP A 239 -3.07 7.71 15.42
N GLU A 240 -3.69 8.89 15.31
CA GLU A 240 -3.14 10.14 15.81
C GLU A 240 -4.21 11.14 16.25
N LEU A 241 -3.84 11.98 17.20
CA LEU A 241 -4.60 13.12 17.69
C LEU A 241 -3.74 14.38 17.50
N VAL A 242 -4.30 15.43 16.91
CA VAL A 242 -3.62 16.72 16.78
C VAL A 242 -4.32 17.76 17.65
N VAL A 243 -3.57 18.35 18.57
CA VAL A 243 -4.04 19.40 19.47
C VAL A 243 -3.28 20.70 19.22
N SER A 244 -3.96 21.83 19.36
CA SER A 244 -3.40 23.17 19.27
C SER A 244 -3.39 23.82 20.64
N ALA A 245 -2.24 24.33 21.04
CA ALA A 245 -2.09 25.20 22.19
C ALA A 245 -2.61 26.63 21.89
N PRO A 246 -2.82 27.49 22.92
CA PRO A 246 -3.25 28.88 22.73
C PRO A 246 -2.31 29.72 21.87
N ASN A 247 -1.01 29.40 21.87
CA ASN A 247 -0.01 30.01 21.01
C ASN A 247 -0.01 29.45 19.56
N GLN A 248 -1.05 28.71 19.18
CA GLN A 248 -1.26 28.08 17.87
C GLN A 248 -0.25 26.99 17.51
N VAL A 249 0.65 26.60 18.42
CA VAL A 249 1.54 25.46 18.21
C VAL A 249 0.72 24.18 18.23
N ARG A 250 0.92 23.35 17.21
CA ARG A 250 0.26 22.06 17.07
C ARG A 250 1.18 20.94 17.53
N THR A 251 0.61 20.01 18.28
CA THR A 251 1.30 18.82 18.77
C THR A 251 0.50 17.60 18.36
N THR A 252 1.19 16.61 17.78
CA THR A 252 0.60 15.32 17.44
C THR A 252 0.89 14.33 18.55
N ILE A 253 -0.17 13.69 19.04
CA ILE A 253 -0.12 12.64 20.05
C ILE A 253 -0.49 11.35 19.35
N PRO A 254 0.38 10.34 19.33
CA PRO A 254 0.08 9.06 18.69
C PRO A 254 -1.00 8.34 19.50
N ALA A 255 -2.04 7.88 18.82
CA ALA A 255 -3.01 6.94 19.39
C ALA A 255 -2.43 5.54 19.27
N VAL A 256 -1.35 5.26 20.00
CA VAL A 256 -0.82 3.90 20.10
C VAL A 256 -1.86 3.06 20.83
N MET A 257 -2.59 2.23 20.09
CA MET A 257 -3.34 1.15 20.73
C MET A 257 -2.30 0.26 21.40
N PRO A 258 -2.33 0.06 22.73
CA PRO A 258 -1.49 -0.96 23.34
C PRO A 258 -1.87 -2.28 22.67
N GLN A 259 -0.94 -2.87 21.92
CA GLN A 259 -1.07 -4.25 21.52
C GLN A 259 -1.12 -5.06 22.81
N GLN A 260 -2.28 -5.68 23.07
CA GLN A 260 -2.40 -6.74 24.06
C GLN A 260 -1.67 -7.99 23.55
#